data_AF-A0A2V6FFE8-F1
#
_entry.id   AF-A0A2V6FFE8-F1
#
_cell.length_a   1.000
_cell.length_b   1.000
_cell.length_c   1.000
_cell.angle_alpha   90.00
_cell.angle_beta   90.00
_cell.angle_gamma   90.00
#
_symmetry.space_group_name_H-M   'P 1'
#
loop_
_entity.id
_entity.type
_entity.pdbx_description
1 polymer ?
#
loop_
_entity_poly.entity_id
_entity_poly.type
_entity_poly.pdbx_seq_one_letter_code
_entity_poly.pdbx_strand_id
1 'polypeptide(L)'
;IPFLGAITTCVAALIIALVQFGDWWHPLGVLAVFAVVQTLEGLVISPKIMGDRVGLHPLSIIIAVMVGTTLLGGLLGGILAIPLTAALRVLMFRYVWKKREDRN
;
A
#
# COMPACT_ATOMS: atom_id res chain seq x y z
N ILE A 1 -8.90 -8.14 3.53
CA ILE A 1 -7.84 -8.05 2.48
C ILE A 1 -8.25 -6.90 1.56
N PRO A 2 -7.47 -5.81 1.46
CA PRO A 2 -7.79 -4.72 0.54
C PRO A 2 -7.82 -5.28 -0.90
N PHE A 3 -8.62 -4.69 -1.77
CA PHE A 3 -8.86 -5.10 -3.17
C PHE A 3 -9.78 -6.30 -3.41
N LEU A 4 -10.02 -7.19 -2.44
CA LEU A 4 -10.94 -8.32 -2.66
C LEU A 4 -12.36 -7.85 -3.01
N GLY A 5 -12.86 -6.85 -2.29
CA GLY A 5 -14.17 -6.26 -2.55
C GLY A 5 -14.25 -5.61 -3.93
N ALA A 6 -13.24 -4.83 -4.31
CA ALA A 6 -13.16 -4.19 -5.63
C ALA A 6 -13.18 -5.23 -6.76
N ILE A 7 -12.38 -6.28 -6.66
CA ILE A 7 -12.32 -7.37 -7.64
C ILE A 7 -13.66 -8.09 -7.75
N THR A 8 -14.30 -8.45 -6.62
CA THR A 8 -15.58 -9.16 -6.66
C THR A 8 -16.70 -8.30 -7.23
N THR A 9 -16.75 -7.00 -6.92
CA THR A 9 -17.72 -6.07 -7.54
C THR A 9 -17.46 -5.86 -9.02
N CYS A 10 -16.20 -5.77 -9.46
CA CYS A 10 -15.87 -5.59 -10.88
C CYS A 10 -16.31 -6.81 -11.70
N VAL A 11 -16.02 -8.02 -11.22
CA VAL A 11 -16.47 -9.27 -11.86
C VAL A 11 -17.99 -9.35 -11.92
N ALA A 12 -18.68 -9.05 -10.81
CA ALA A 12 -20.15 -9.04 -10.78
C ALA A 12 -20.74 -8.01 -11.76
N ALA A 13 -20.19 -6.79 -11.80
CA ALA A 13 -20.65 -5.74 -12.70
C ALA A 13 -20.44 -6.09 -14.18
N LEU A 14 -19.33 -6.74 -14.53
CA LEU A 14 -19.08 -7.21 -15.89
C LEU A 14 -20.06 -8.31 -16.33
N ILE A 15 -20.36 -9.26 -15.44
CA ILE A 15 -21.35 -10.31 -15.72
C ILE A 15 -22.74 -9.69 -15.95
N ILE A 16 -23.16 -8.75 -15.10
CA ILE A 16 -24.44 -8.06 -15.24
C ILE A 16 -24.50 -7.28 -16.56
N ALA A 17 -23.43 -6.52 -16.90
CA ALA A 17 -23.38 -5.74 -18.14
C ALA A 17 -23.46 -6.64 -19.39
N LEU A 18 -22.76 -7.78 -19.39
CA LEU A 18 -22.80 -8.74 -20.49
C LEU A 18 -24.17 -9.39 -20.65
N VAL A 19 -24.79 -9.82 -19.54
CA VAL A 19 -26.11 -10.49 -19.56
C VAL A 19 -27.23 -9.52 -19.94
N GLN A 20 -27.15 -8.26 -19.51
CA GLN A 20 -28.22 -7.29 -19.68
C GLN A 20 -28.24 -6.64 -21.07
N PHE A 21 -27.06 -6.36 -21.65
CA PHE A 21 -26.98 -5.63 -22.91
C PHE A 21 -26.51 -6.50 -24.09
N GLY A 22 -25.81 -7.61 -23.87
CA GLY A 22 -25.30 -8.48 -24.95
C GLY A 22 -24.22 -7.85 -25.85
N ASP A 23 -23.98 -6.54 -25.74
CA ASP A 23 -23.03 -5.77 -26.54
C ASP A 23 -21.69 -5.56 -25.82
N TRP A 24 -20.60 -5.46 -26.59
CA TRP A 24 -19.24 -5.27 -26.06
C TRP A 24 -18.95 -3.85 -25.54
N TRP A 25 -19.80 -2.87 -25.89
CA TRP A 25 -19.59 -1.46 -25.52
C TRP A 25 -19.86 -1.18 -24.04
N HIS A 26 -20.87 -1.82 -23.45
CA HIS A 26 -21.26 -1.62 -22.05
C HIS A 26 -20.24 -2.18 -21.04
N PRO A 27 -19.70 -3.41 -21.22
CA PRO A 27 -18.62 -3.92 -20.38
C PRO A 27 -17.35 -3.06 -20.44
N LEU A 28 -17.03 -2.50 -21.61
CA LEU A 28 -15.89 -1.60 -21.78
C LEU A 28 -16.07 -0.31 -20.97
N GLY A 29 -17.29 0.24 -20.96
CA GLY A 29 -17.63 1.39 -20.13
C GLY A 29 -17.51 1.10 -18.62
N VAL A 30 -17.96 -0.07 -18.18
CA VAL A 30 -17.80 -0.52 -16.78
C VAL A 30 -16.32 -0.60 -16.42
N LEU A 31 -15.49 -1.21 -17.26
CA LEU A 31 -14.03 -1.30 -17.06
C LEU A 31 -13.37 0.09 -16.99
N ALA A 32 -13.76 1.01 -17.86
CA ALA A 32 -13.21 2.37 -17.88
C ALA A 32 -13.52 3.13 -16.58
N VAL A 33 -14.77 3.08 -16.10
CA VAL A 33 -15.16 3.69 -14.82
C VAL A 33 -14.41 3.03 -13.67
N PHE A 34 -14.30 1.70 -13.66
CA PHE A 34 -13.58 0.97 -12.62
C PHE A 34 -12.09 1.34 -12.59
N ALA A 35 -11.45 1.48 -13.75
CA ALA A 35 -10.06 1.91 -13.85
C ALA A 35 -9.86 3.31 -13.26
N VAL A 36 -10.74 4.27 -13.57
CA VAL A 36 -10.67 5.61 -12.98
C VAL A 36 -10.79 5.57 -11.47
N VAL A 37 -11.78 4.84 -10.94
CA VAL A 37 -12.00 4.70 -9.49
C VAL A 37 -10.81 4.05 -8.81
N GLN A 38 -10.28 2.94 -9.34
CA GLN A 38 -9.09 2.26 -8.81
C GLN A 38 -7.86 3.18 -8.80
N THR A 39 -7.70 3.99 -9.84
CA THR A 39 -6.58 4.95 -9.94
C THR A 39 -6.71 6.05 -8.89
N LEU A 40 -7.93 6.58 -8.68
CA LEU A 40 -8.20 7.54 -7.61
C LEU A 40 -7.99 6.93 -6.21
N GLU A 41 -8.41 5.68 -6.03
CA GLU A 41 -8.22 4.96 -4.77
C GLU A 41 -6.74 4.76 -4.45
N GLY A 42 -5.95 4.35 -5.45
CA GLY A 42 -4.52 4.14 -5.29
C GLY A 42 -3.73 5.44 -5.07
N LEU A 43 -4.04 6.48 -5.84
CA LEU A 43 -3.24 7.72 -5.88
C LEU A 43 -3.70 8.80 -4.90
N VAL A 44 -4.98 8.82 -4.50
CA VAL A 44 -5.53 9.92 -3.68
C VAL A 44 -6.11 9.39 -2.38
N ILE A 45 -6.97 8.39 -2.43
CA ILE A 45 -7.70 7.92 -1.24
C ILE A 45 -6.77 7.16 -0.31
N SER A 46 -5.97 6.22 -0.84
CA SER A 46 -4.97 5.48 -0.06
C SER A 46 -3.99 6.43 0.65
N PRO A 47 -3.30 7.37 -0.01
CA PRO A 47 -2.40 8.28 0.69
C PRO A 47 -3.14 9.28 1.58
N LYS A 48 -4.37 9.69 1.29
CA LYS A 48 -5.15 10.56 2.20
C LYS A 48 -5.58 9.83 3.47
N ILE A 49 -5.91 8.54 3.37
CA ILE A 49 -6.24 7.68 4.53
C ILE A 49 -4.98 7.28 5.30
N MET A 50 -3.88 6.98 4.60
CA MET A 50 -2.59 6.61 5.19
C MET A 50 -1.71 7.81 5.59
N GLY A 51 -2.13 9.03 5.24
CA GLY A 51 -1.28 10.24 5.13
C GLY A 51 -0.47 10.61 6.35
N ASP A 52 -1.00 10.36 7.56
CA ASP A 52 -0.32 10.78 8.78
C ASP A 52 0.41 9.64 9.53
N ARG A 53 0.36 8.39 9.03
CA ARG A 53 0.79 7.22 9.83
C ARG A 53 2.23 6.78 9.58
N VAL A 54 2.87 7.23 8.51
CA VAL A 54 4.22 6.77 8.14
C VAL A 54 5.07 7.96 7.73
N GLY A 55 5.39 8.83 8.68
CA GLY A 55 6.51 9.78 8.60
C GLY A 55 7.89 9.08 8.50
N LEU A 56 8.01 8.08 7.64
CA LEU A 56 9.24 7.48 7.15
C LEU A 56 9.51 8.12 5.81
N HIS A 57 10.44 9.07 5.77
CA HIS A 57 10.90 9.64 4.52
C HIS A 57 11.31 8.48 3.58
N PRO A 58 10.79 8.38 2.34
CA PRO A 58 11.08 7.24 1.43
C PRO A 58 12.57 6.88 1.33
N LEU A 59 13.44 7.89 1.49
CA LEU A 59 14.89 7.73 1.57
C LEU A 59 15.38 6.77 2.68
N SER A 60 14.76 6.73 3.86
CA SER A 60 15.19 5.82 4.93
C SER A 60 14.91 4.35 4.58
N ILE A 61 13.85 4.10 3.82
CA ILE A 61 13.54 2.76 3.31
C ILE A 61 14.61 2.36 2.28
N ILE A 62 14.94 3.28 1.37
CA ILE A 62 15.99 3.06 0.35
C ILE A 62 17.34 2.80 1.03
N ILE A 63 17.75 3.63 1.99
CA ILE A 63 19.01 3.47 2.74
C ILE A 63 19.03 2.11 3.45
N ALA A 64 17.95 1.73 4.10
CA ALA A 64 17.92 0.45 4.81
C ALA A 64 17.93 -0.75 3.87
N VAL A 65 17.26 -0.68 2.71
CA VAL A 65 17.35 -1.72 1.67
C VAL A 65 18.76 -1.80 1.12
N MET A 66 19.41 -0.67 0.82
CA MET A 66 20.81 -0.66 0.37
C MET A 66 21.74 -1.31 1.41
N VAL A 67 21.67 -0.88 2.67
CA VAL A 67 22.49 -1.44 3.76
C VAL A 67 22.17 -2.93 4.00
N GLY A 68 20.89 -3.31 4.01
CA GLY A 68 20.46 -4.69 4.20
C GLY A 68 20.90 -5.61 3.05
N THR A 69 20.78 -5.16 1.80
CA THR A 69 21.26 -5.92 0.64
C THR A 69 22.76 -6.14 0.68
N THR A 70 23.57 -5.14 1.06
CA THR A 70 25.02 -5.28 1.13
C THR A 70 25.46 -6.18 2.29
N LEU A 71 24.83 -6.08 3.46
CA LEU A 71 25.26 -6.80 4.66
C LEU A 71 24.77 -8.25 4.76
N LEU A 72 23.60 -8.58 4.18
CA LEU A 72 22.94 -9.87 4.40
C LEU A 72 22.90 -10.75 3.13
N GLY A 73 23.82 -10.53 2.19
CA GLY A 73 24.01 -11.42 1.03
C GLY A 73 23.11 -11.13 -0.18
N GLY A 74 22.87 -9.85 -0.49
CA GLY A 74 22.19 -9.42 -1.71
C GLY A 74 20.67 -9.42 -1.57
N LEU A 75 19.97 -10.14 -2.46
CA LEU A 75 18.50 -10.08 -2.59
C LEU A 75 17.77 -10.45 -1.29
N LEU A 76 18.25 -11.46 -0.56
CA LEU A 76 17.67 -11.86 0.74
C LEU A 76 17.76 -10.74 1.77
N GLY A 77 18.87 -9.99 1.75
CA GLY A 77 19.05 -8.80 2.59
C GLY A 77 18.10 -7.66 2.25
N GLY A 78 17.76 -7.47 0.98
CA GLY A 78 16.76 -6.48 0.56
C GLY A 78 15.34 -6.83 0.98
N ILE A 79 14.97 -8.12 0.89
CA ILE A 79 13.66 -8.61 1.34
C ILE A 79 13.52 -8.45 2.85
N LEU A 80 14.56 -8.77 3.62
CA LEU A 80 14.56 -8.63 5.08
C LEU A 80 14.76 -7.20 5.56
N ALA A 81 15.33 -6.31 4.74
CA ALA A 81 15.57 -4.92 5.13
C ALA A 81 14.29 -4.16 5.48
N ILE A 82 13.22 -4.35 4.70
CA ILE A 82 11.93 -3.66 4.92
C ILE A 82 11.34 -4.00 6.30
N PRO A 83 11.09 -5.28 6.67
CA PRO A 83 10.57 -5.63 7.98
C PRO A 83 11.53 -5.29 9.12
N LEU A 84 12.85 -5.43 8.92
CA LEU A 84 13.86 -5.10 9.95
C LEU A 84 13.87 -3.60 10.27
N THR A 85 13.75 -2.75 9.24
CA THR A 85 13.66 -1.29 9.41
C THR A 85 12.39 -0.87 10.11
N ALA A 86 11.26 -1.49 9.75
CA ALA A 86 10.00 -1.26 10.44
C ALA A 86 10.10 -1.65 11.93
N ALA A 87 10.70 -2.81 12.23
CA ALA A 87 10.91 -3.27 13.60
C ALA A 87 11.83 -2.34 14.40
N LEU A 88 12.98 -1.93 13.84
CA LEU A 88 13.92 -1.00 14.45
C LEU A 88 13.27 0.36 14.74
N ARG A 89 12.47 0.88 13.80
CA ARG A 89 11.72 2.13 14.01
C ARG A 89 10.72 2.01 15.14
N VAL A 90 9.94 0.93 15.21
CA VAL A 90 8.99 0.71 16.30
C VAL A 90 9.72 0.61 17.64
N LEU A 91 10.86 -0.07 17.68
CA LEU A 91 11.69 -0.18 18.87
C LEU A 91 12.20 1.19 19.33
N MET A 92 12.78 1.97 18.41
CA MET A 92 13.24 3.33 18.68
C MET A 92 12.10 4.26 19.11
N PHE A 93 10.96 4.23 18.43
CA PHE A 93 9.80 5.06 18.78
C PHE A 93 9.30 4.71 20.20
N ARG A 94 9.23 3.41 20.53
CA ARG A 94 8.78 2.95 21.84
C ARG A 94 9.76 3.28 22.97
N TYR A 95 11.07 3.19 22.72
CA TYR A 95 12.10 3.44 23.74
C TYR A 95 12.48 4.92 23.90
N VAL A 96 12.52 5.68 22.80
CA VAL A 96 12.95 7.09 22.80
C VAL A 96 11.80 8.02 23.16
N TRP A 97 10.58 7.75 22.69
CA TRP A 97 9.45 8.67 22.89
C TRP A 97 8.76 8.50 24.24
N LYS A 98 8.79 7.30 24.84
CA LYS A 98 8.18 7.10 26.17
C LYS A 98 8.93 7.84 27.29
N LYS A 99 10.16 8.31 27.07
CA LYS A 99 10.98 8.93 28.13
C LYS A 99 10.79 10.45 28.29
N ARG A 100 9.82 11.07 27.62
CA ARG A 100 9.55 12.52 27.74
C ARG A 100 8.22 12.90 28.43
N GLU A 101 7.34 11.94 28.72
CA GLU A 101 6.05 12.25 29.37
C GLU A 101 6.11 12.21 30.92
N ASP A 102 7.24 11.80 31.51
CA ASP A 102 7.37 11.68 32.98
C ASP A 102 7.94 12.94 33.64
N ARG A 103 8.00 14.08 32.92
CA ARG A 103 8.52 15.34 33.47
C ARG A 103 7.82 16.55 32.85
N ASN A 104 6.53 16.71 33.15
CA ASN A 104 5.92 18.01 33.43
C ASN A 104 4.64 17.84 34.25
#